data_AF-A0A9Q4JEA8-F1
#
_entry.id   AF-A0A9Q4JEA8-F1
#
_cell.length_a   1.000
_cell.length_b   1.000
_cell.length_c   1.000
_cell.angle_alpha   90.00
_cell.angle_beta   90.00
_cell.angle_gamma   90.00
#
_symmetry.space_group_name_H-M   'P 1'
#
loop_
_entity.id
_entity.type
_entity.pdbx_description
1 polymer ?
#
loop_
_entity_poly.entity_id
_entity_poly.type
_entity_poly.pdbx_seq_one_letter_code
_entity_poly.pdbx_strand_id
1 'polypeptide(L)' 'MKAIIDYKKANGEETGAIAVNEYNGNLSYIAVTASSSKTFKSMKGAERYMAKFNYIKS' A
#
# COMPACT_ATOMS: atom_id res chain seq x y z
N MET A 1 4.23 2.33 13.53
CA MET A 1 3.37 1.84 12.45
C MET A 1 1.98 1.61 13.02
N LYS A 2 0.94 2.19 12.42
CA LYS A 2 -0.44 2.20 12.96
C LYS A 2 -1.28 1.04 12.44
N ALA A 3 -1.14 0.71 11.16
CA ALA A 3 -1.83 -0.41 10.53
C ALA A 3 -1.03 -0.92 9.32
N ILE A 4 -1.24 -2.18 8.96
CA ILE A 4 -0.82 -2.77 7.70
C ILE A 4 -2.08 -3.29 7.02
N ILE A 5 -2.22 -2.99 5.74
CA ILE A 5 -3.36 -3.42 4.93
C ILE A 5 -2.79 -4.28 3.82
N ASP A 6 -3.12 -5.56 3.86
CA ASP A 6 -2.57 -6.54 2.94
C ASP A 6 -3.25 -6.49 1.57
N TYR A 7 -2.44 -6.74 0.55
CA TYR A 7 -2.85 -6.82 -0.84
C TYR A 7 -2.24 -8.06 -1.48
N LYS A 8 -2.95 -8.62 -2.45
CA LYS A 8 -2.46 -9.70 -3.31
C LYS A 8 -2.58 -9.30 -4.76
N LYS A 9 -1.64 -9.71 -5.60
CA LYS A 9 -1.75 -9.50 -7.04
C LYS A 9 -2.87 -10.38 -7.60
N ALA A 10 -3.79 -9.78 -8.35
CA ALA A 10 -5.00 -10.48 -8.80
C ALA A 10 -4.71 -11.75 -9.61
N ASN A 11 -3.61 -11.76 -10.37
CA ASN A 11 -3.22 -12.85 -11.26
C ASN A 11 -1.86 -13.47 -10.88
N GLY A 12 -1.49 -13.44 -9.59
CA GLY A 12 -0.19 -13.96 -9.16
C GLY A 12 -0.12 -14.32 -7.67
N GLU A 13 1.02 -14.87 -7.27
CA GLU A 13 1.31 -15.19 -5.87
C GLU A 13 1.97 -14.03 -5.13
N GLU A 14 2.39 -12.98 -5.86
CA GLU A 14 3.02 -11.80 -5.28
C GLU A 14 2.08 -11.09 -4.30
N THR A 15 2.61 -10.79 -3.12
CA THR A 15 1.93 -10.02 -2.08
C THR A 15 2.42 -8.58 -2.07
N GLY A 16 1.58 -7.69 -1.58
CA GLY A 16 1.90 -6.29 -1.35
C GLY A 16 1.19 -5.81 -0.10
N ALA A 17 1.52 -4.61 0.34
CA ALA A 17 0.85 -4.02 1.49
C ALA A 17 0.84 -2.50 1.41
N ILE A 18 -0.11 -1.88 2.11
CA ILE A 18 -0.04 -0.47 2.46
C ILE A 18 0.22 -0.39 3.96
N ALA A 19 1.40 0.08 4.34
CA ALA A 19 1.71 0.42 5.73
C ALA A 19 1.23 1.84 6.04
N VAL A 20 0.40 1.99 7.07
CA VAL A 20 -0.07 3.28 7.58
C VAL A 20 0.81 3.69 8.74
N ASN A 21 1.48 4.82 8.61
CA ASN A 21 2.30 5.41 9.65
C ASN A 21 1.68 6.73 10.13
N GLU A 22 1.78 6.98 11.43
CA GLU A 22 1.40 8.24 12.04
C GLU A 22 2.63 8.83 12.72
N TYR A 23 2.95 10.07 12.40
CA TYR A 23 4.01 10.81 13.06
C TYR A 23 3.54 12.23 13.34
N ASN A 24 3.52 12.61 14.61
CA ASN A 24 3.08 13.93 15.06
C ASN A 24 1.70 14.34 14.49
N GLY A 25 0.72 13.42 14.57
CA GLY A 25 -0.64 13.61 14.03
C GLY A 25 -0.76 13.55 12.49
N ASN A 26 0.36 13.43 11.76
CA ASN A 26 0.34 13.33 10.30
C ASN A 26 0.37 11.86 9.86
N LEU A 27 -0.58 11.50 9.02
CA LEU A 27 -0.65 10.17 8.41
C LEU A 27 0.17 10.12 7.13
N SER A 28 0.92 9.03 6.97
CA SER A 28 1.62 8.66 5.74
C SER A 28 1.32 7.21 5.38
N TYR A 29 1.31 6.93 4.09
CA TYR A 29 0.86 5.65 3.54
C TYR A 29 1.94 5.12 2.61
N ILE A 30 2.57 4.01 2.97
CA ILE A 30 3.65 3.42 2.19
C ILE A 30 3.07 2.22 1.46
N ALA A 31 2.87 2.36 0.15
CA ALA A 31 2.47 1.24 -0.71
C ALA A 31 3.71 0.45 -1.11
N VAL A 32 3.69 -0.86 -0.89
CA VAL A 32 4.79 -1.78 -1.16
C VAL A 32 4.26 -2.90 -2.05
N THR A 33 4.97 -3.14 -3.15
CA THR A 33 4.77 -4.26 -4.09
C THR A 33 6.03 -5.09 -4.14
N ALA A 34 5.99 -6.25 -4.79
CA ALA A 34 7.17 -7.11 -4.97
C ALA A 34 8.38 -6.41 -5.63
N SER A 35 8.15 -5.40 -6.48
CA SER A 35 9.21 -4.75 -7.26
C SER A 35 9.48 -3.29 -6.89
N SER A 36 8.64 -2.67 -6.06
CA SER A 36 8.71 -1.23 -5.79
C SER A 36 7.94 -0.80 -4.56
N SER A 37 8.32 0.33 -3.98
CA SER A 37 7.58 1.00 -2.91
C SER A 37 7.46 2.49 -3.15
N LYS A 38 6.36 3.10 -2.70
CA LYS A 38 6.18 4.55 -2.75
C LYS A 38 5.35 5.06 -1.57
N THR A 39 5.76 6.21 -1.04
CA THR A 39 5.06 6.90 0.06
C THR A 39 4.08 7.93 -0.46
N PHE A 40 2.91 8.01 0.17
CA PHE A 40 1.81 8.90 -0.16
C PHE A 40 1.32 9.63 1.08
N LYS A 41 0.74 10.82 0.87
CA LYS A 41 0.06 11.61 1.90
C LYS A 41 -1.40 11.22 2.12
N SER A 42 -1.96 10.33 1.29
CA SER A 42 -3.35 9.89 1.39
C SER A 42 -3.51 8.41 1.03
N MET A 43 -4.47 7.75 1.69
CA MET A 43 -4.83 6.36 1.46
C MET A 43 -5.21 6.11 0.00
N LYS A 44 -6.07 6.97 -0.56
CA LYS A 44 -6.52 6.88 -1.96
C LYS A 44 -5.37 6.94 -2.97
N GLY A 45 -4.30 7.67 -2.68
CA GLY A 45 -3.09 7.71 -3.51
C GLY A 45 -2.35 6.37 -3.50
N ALA A 46 -2.19 5.78 -2.31
CA ALA A 46 -1.60 4.46 -2.14
C ALA A 46 -2.45 3.35 -2.79
N GLU A 47 -3.78 3.39 -2.64
CA GLU A 47 -4.69 2.42 -3.28
C GLU A 47 -4.64 2.48 -4.81
N ARG A 48 -4.61 3.70 -5.38
CA ARG A 48 -4.45 3.87 -6.84
C ARG A 48 -3.11 3.32 -7.34
N TYR A 49 -2.05 3.44 -6.53
CA TYR A 49 -0.77 2.86 -6.86
C TYR A 49 -0.84 1.33 -6.88
N MET A 50 -1.41 0.70 -5.85
CA MET A 50 -1.61 -0.75 -5.81
C MET A 50 -2.44 -1.24 -7.01
N ALA A 51 -3.54 -0.56 -7.32
CA ALA A 51 -4.40 -0.88 -8.45
C ALA A 51 -3.67 -0.78 -9.80
N LYS A 52 -2.75 0.18 -9.99
CA LYS A 52 -1.93 0.30 -11.20
C LYS A 52 -1.09 -0.96 -11.47
N PHE A 53 -0.69 -1.68 -10.42
CA PHE A 53 0.06 -2.92 -10.50
C PHE A 53 -0.81 -4.18 -10.36
N ASN A 54 -2.13 -4.04 -10.48
CA ASN A 54 -3.12 -5.11 -10.31
C ASN A 54 -3.08 -5.80 -8.95
N TYR A 55 -2.73 -5.05 -7.90
CA TYR A 55 -2.87 -5.52 -6.52
C TYR A 55 -4.27 -5.18 -6.00
N ILE A 56 -4.95 -6.20 -5.50
CA ILE A 56 -6.28 -6.12 -4.87
C ILE A 56 -6.15 -6.34 -3.37
N LYS A 57 -7.08 -5.76 -2.60
CA LYS A 57 -7.10 -5.91 -1.15
C LYS A 57 -7.37 -7.37 -0.81
N SER A 58 -6.55 -7.94 0.08
CA SER A 58 -6.73 -9.33 0.55
C SER A 58 -7.68 -9.43 1.73
#